data_AF-A0A7W0NBZ9-F1
#
_entry.id   AF-A0A7W0NBZ9-F1
#
_cell.length_a   1.000
_cell.length_b   1.000
_cell.length_c   1.000
_cell.angle_alpha   90.00
_cell.angle_beta   90.00
_cell.angle_gamma   90.00
#
_symmetry.space_group_name_H-M   'P 1'
#
loop_
_entity.id
_entity.type
_entity.pdbx_description
1 polymer ?
#
loop_
_entity_poly.entity_id
_entity_poly.type
_entity_poly.pdbx_seq_one_letter_code
_entity_poly.pdbx_strand_id
1 'polypeptide(L)'
;MTGRKLSIAAALLLATALTVAPRAQAQSGLTYTSGIQVQNLSDQQATVQIEFYREDTQAIETTATISGEILAPNANKTYFPLASVPSGFKGSAVITSNQPVAAITNLLGNNGAYAGSATGLTAGSTNVGLPLIMRGNSGFNTFFSVQNAGTAPATVNISYTPGSDGNPLNEPAVTIAPGASRTFDQGARPELGDKFIGSASITSDQPLVAMVSQVGTTVFKSLLMYDGFSGGSTSISAPLIMANNNGFFTGLSIQNVGAKATRVTVTYGANTAPGSSFQPASQTLILNPRESGALIQNGGQWAGKTFVGSATITSA
;
A
#
# COMPACT_ATOMS: atom_id res chain seq x y z
N MET A 1 -23.24 44.83 62.36
CA MET A 1 -23.30 44.97 60.89
C MET A 1 -22.12 45.82 60.44
N THR A 2 -21.02 45.14 60.08
CA THR A 2 -19.75 45.61 59.47
C THR A 2 -18.77 44.46 59.78
N GLY A 3 -18.23 43.68 58.85
CA GLY A 3 -17.66 44.05 57.56
C GLY A 3 -16.14 43.84 57.64
N ARG A 4 -15.68 42.58 57.70
CA ARG A 4 -14.27 42.23 57.49
C ARG A 4 -14.19 41.09 56.47
N LYS A 5 -13.83 41.48 55.24
CA LYS A 5 -13.62 40.60 54.09
C LYS A 5 -12.29 39.88 54.30
N LEU A 6 -12.32 38.55 54.45
CA LEU A 6 -11.14 37.71 54.23
C LEU A 6 -11.08 37.37 52.74
N SER A 7 -10.10 37.93 52.06
CA SER A 7 -9.77 37.62 50.67
C SER A 7 -9.00 36.30 50.64
N ILE A 8 -9.65 35.20 50.24
CA ILE A 8 -8.98 33.94 49.93
C ILE A 8 -8.51 34.03 48.48
N ALA A 9 -7.20 34.09 48.28
CA ALA A 9 -6.56 33.96 46.97
C ALA A 9 -6.74 32.51 46.48
N ALA A 10 -7.59 32.31 45.49
CA ALA A 10 -7.68 31.04 44.76
C ALA A 10 -6.49 30.95 43.80
N ALA A 11 -5.49 30.14 44.16
CA ALA A 11 -4.44 29.73 43.26
C ALA A 11 -5.05 28.85 42.16
N LEU A 12 -5.15 29.40 40.95
CA LEU A 12 -5.55 28.68 39.74
C LEU A 12 -4.41 27.72 39.36
N LEU A 13 -4.49 26.48 39.84
CA LEU A 13 -3.68 25.36 39.38
C LEU A 13 -4.08 25.05 37.94
N LEU A 14 -3.38 25.68 36.99
CA LEU A 14 -3.43 25.33 35.58
C LEU A 14 -2.72 23.98 35.41
N ALA A 15 -3.47 22.88 35.61
CA ALA A 15 -3.02 21.55 35.24
C ALA A 15 -2.92 21.50 33.71
N THR A 16 -1.73 21.77 33.17
CA THR A 16 -1.39 21.44 31.80
C THR A 16 -1.46 19.93 31.66
N ALA A 17 -2.61 19.42 31.21
CA ALA A 17 -2.70 18.09 30.66
C ALA A 17 -1.80 18.06 29.42
N LEU A 18 -0.56 17.59 29.59
CA LEU A 18 0.21 17.08 28.46
C LEU A 18 -0.56 15.88 27.95
N THR A 19 -1.42 16.11 26.97
CA THR A 19 -1.86 15.06 26.08
C THR A 19 -0.61 14.59 25.34
N VAL A 20 0.00 13.53 25.87
CA VAL A 20 0.94 12.74 25.08
C VAL A 20 0.12 12.18 23.94
N ALA A 21 0.12 12.87 22.80
CA ALA A 21 -0.36 12.29 21.56
C ALA A 21 0.30 10.91 21.46
N PRO A 22 -0.47 9.82 21.26
CA PRO A 22 0.12 8.50 21.11
C PRO A 22 1.16 8.62 19.99
N ARG A 23 2.42 8.41 20.34
CA ARG A 23 3.49 8.37 19.36
C ARG A 23 3.09 7.27 18.38
N ALA A 24 2.74 7.65 17.16
CA ALA A 24 2.63 6.72 16.05
C ALA A 24 3.90 5.88 16.09
N GLN A 25 3.77 4.59 16.43
CA GLN A 25 4.90 3.70 16.44
C GLN A 25 5.33 3.56 14.99
N ALA A 26 6.33 4.34 14.58
CA ALA A 26 7.02 4.13 13.33
C ALA A 26 7.49 2.67 13.33
N GLN A 27 7.03 1.92 12.34
CA GLN A 27 7.45 0.55 12.02
C GLN A 27 8.95 0.36 12.31
N SER A 28 9.25 -0.29 13.44
CA SER A 28 10.58 -0.63 13.96
C SER A 28 11.77 0.17 13.41
N GLY A 29 11.93 1.45 13.78
CA GLY A 29 13.17 2.19 13.50
C GLY A 29 13.55 2.35 12.02
N LEU A 30 12.61 2.12 11.08
CA LEU A 30 12.83 2.36 9.67
C LEU A 30 12.58 3.84 9.34
N THR A 31 13.47 4.43 8.56
CA THR A 31 13.27 5.74 7.95
C THR A 31 13.04 5.58 6.46
N TYR A 32 12.09 6.31 5.91
CA TYR A 32 11.73 6.22 4.49
C TYR A 32 12.00 7.53 3.75
N THR A 33 12.38 7.43 2.49
CA THR A 33 12.47 8.54 1.54
C THR A 33 11.91 8.07 0.21
N SER A 34 11.07 8.88 -0.42
CA SER A 34 10.52 8.58 -1.74
C SER A 34 11.18 9.41 -2.85
N GLY A 35 11.11 8.88 -4.06
CA GLY A 35 11.40 9.60 -5.30
C GLY A 35 10.32 9.31 -6.33
N ILE A 36 10.11 10.25 -7.24
CA ILE A 36 9.14 10.12 -8.33
C ILE A 36 9.91 10.12 -9.64
N GLN A 37 9.56 9.26 -10.57
CA GLN A 37 10.00 9.38 -11.96
C GLN A 37 8.78 9.59 -12.85
N VAL A 38 8.87 10.56 -13.77
CA VAL A 38 7.81 10.87 -14.73
C VAL A 38 8.38 10.75 -16.14
N GLN A 39 7.68 10.03 -17.00
CA GLN A 39 8.00 9.85 -18.41
C GLN A 39 6.91 10.48 -19.27
N ASN A 40 7.31 11.31 -20.23
CA ASN A 40 6.46 11.75 -21.33
C ASN A 40 6.31 10.61 -22.34
N LEU A 41 5.07 10.20 -22.61
CA LEU A 41 4.74 9.13 -23.55
C LEU A 41 4.40 9.65 -24.95
N SER A 42 4.40 10.96 -25.14
CA SER A 42 4.06 11.60 -26.41
C SER A 42 5.29 11.96 -27.25
N ASP A 43 5.04 12.18 -28.53
CA ASP A 43 5.98 12.77 -29.48
C ASP A 43 6.02 14.32 -29.41
N GLN A 44 5.21 14.92 -28.53
CA GLN A 44 5.16 16.36 -28.25
C GLN A 44 5.88 16.69 -26.95
N GLN A 45 6.20 17.97 -26.77
CA GLN A 45 6.70 18.46 -25.49
C GLN A 45 5.58 18.42 -24.44
N ALA A 46 5.88 17.84 -23.27
CA ALA A 46 4.99 17.84 -22.12
C ALA A 46 5.36 18.96 -21.14
N THR A 47 4.36 19.69 -20.67
CA THR A 47 4.43 20.55 -19.49
C THR A 47 3.80 19.78 -18.33
N VAL A 48 4.56 19.58 -17.25
CA VAL A 48 4.18 18.79 -16.09
C VAL A 48 4.10 19.70 -14.86
N GLN A 49 3.09 19.47 -14.03
CA GLN A 49 2.95 20.04 -12.70
C GLN A 49 2.85 18.91 -11.67
N ILE A 50 3.54 19.07 -10.53
CA ILE A 50 3.51 18.14 -9.41
C ILE A 50 3.12 18.89 -8.15
N GLU A 51 1.97 18.54 -7.58
CA GLU A 51 1.48 19.09 -6.31
C GLU A 51 1.66 18.09 -5.19
N PHE A 52 2.26 18.50 -4.09
CA PHE A 52 2.49 17.68 -2.91
C PHE A 52 1.51 18.05 -1.81
N TYR A 53 0.75 17.07 -1.32
CA TYR A 53 -0.25 17.24 -0.25
C TYR A 53 0.26 16.55 1.01
N ARG A 54 0.12 17.19 2.17
CA ARG A 54 0.46 16.56 3.45
C ARG A 54 -0.59 15.52 3.82
N GLU A 55 -0.18 14.50 4.56
CA GLU A 55 -1.10 13.58 5.22
C GLU A 55 -1.93 14.28 6.32
N ASP A 56 -3.18 13.82 6.48
CA ASP A 56 -4.08 14.14 7.61
C ASP A 56 -4.55 15.61 7.74
N THR A 57 -4.73 16.30 6.62
CA THR A 57 -5.39 17.61 6.63
C THR A 57 -6.87 17.46 6.28
N GLN A 58 -7.76 17.87 7.20
CA GLN A 58 -9.19 18.06 6.90
C GLN A 58 -9.40 19.22 5.88
N ALA A 59 -8.36 20.02 5.63
CA ALA A 59 -8.31 21.05 4.61
C ALA A 59 -7.44 20.61 3.42
N ILE A 60 -7.74 21.13 2.22
CA ILE A 60 -6.87 20.96 1.05
C ILE A 60 -5.66 21.86 1.24
N GLU A 61 -4.50 21.29 1.55
CA GLU A 61 -3.26 22.04 1.71
C GLU A 61 -2.13 21.43 0.86
N THR A 62 -1.87 22.07 -0.28
CA THR A 62 -0.66 21.82 -1.06
C THR A 62 0.53 22.37 -0.26
N THR A 63 1.45 21.49 0.13
CA THR A 63 2.66 21.85 0.88
C THR A 63 3.77 22.37 -0.04
N ALA A 64 3.80 21.92 -1.29
CA ALA A 64 4.75 22.37 -2.30
C ALA A 64 4.22 22.08 -3.71
N THR A 65 4.65 22.87 -4.69
CA THR A 65 4.34 22.64 -6.10
C THR A 65 5.60 22.78 -6.93
N ILE A 66 5.80 21.84 -7.86
CA ILE A 66 6.73 21.98 -8.99
C ILE A 66 5.85 22.36 -10.19
N SER A 67 5.99 23.58 -10.70
CA SER A 67 5.17 24.10 -11.79
C SER A 67 5.97 24.26 -13.08
N GLY A 68 5.33 23.96 -14.21
CA GLY A 68 5.87 24.28 -15.54
C GLY A 68 7.10 23.45 -15.94
N GLU A 69 7.26 22.25 -15.40
CA GLU A 69 8.36 21.38 -15.79
C GLU A 69 8.21 20.97 -17.26
N ILE A 70 9.27 21.10 -18.05
CA ILE A 70 9.27 20.70 -19.44
C ILE A 70 9.97 19.35 -19.61
N LEU A 71 9.23 18.37 -20.15
CA LEU A 71 9.79 17.11 -20.63
C LEU A 71 9.76 17.09 -22.16
N ALA A 72 10.93 16.88 -22.77
CA ALA A 72 11.03 16.65 -24.21
C ALA A 72 10.21 15.40 -24.64
N PRO A 73 9.88 15.25 -25.93
CA PRO A 73 9.24 14.04 -26.46
C PRO A 73 9.96 12.77 -26.01
N ASN A 74 9.21 11.78 -25.52
CA ASN A 74 9.71 10.50 -25.03
C ASN A 74 10.75 10.57 -23.88
N ALA A 75 10.98 11.75 -23.29
CA ALA A 75 11.94 11.93 -22.21
C ALA A 75 11.34 11.55 -20.85
N ASN A 76 12.20 11.31 -19.87
CA ASN A 76 11.82 11.12 -18.48
C ASN A 76 12.66 12.01 -17.56
N LYS A 77 12.13 12.26 -16.35
CA LYS A 77 12.84 12.97 -15.29
C LYS A 77 12.60 12.28 -13.94
N THR A 78 13.68 12.17 -13.17
CA THR A 78 13.64 11.68 -11.79
C THR A 78 13.70 12.85 -10.81
N TYR A 79 12.78 12.88 -9.86
CA TYR A 79 12.72 13.80 -8.74
C TYR A 79 13.17 13.07 -7.48
N PHE A 80 14.46 13.14 -7.17
CA PHE A 80 15.04 12.55 -5.98
C PHE A 80 16.33 13.31 -5.57
N PRO A 81 16.47 13.74 -4.31
CA PRO A 81 15.42 13.76 -3.28
C PRO A 81 14.27 14.71 -3.67
N LEU A 82 13.13 14.59 -2.99
CA LEU A 82 12.02 15.54 -3.15
C LEU A 82 12.34 16.88 -2.47
N ALA A 83 13.25 17.66 -3.06
CA ALA A 83 13.77 18.89 -2.44
C ALA A 83 12.72 20.00 -2.26
N SER A 84 11.61 19.93 -2.99
CA SER A 84 10.52 20.92 -2.92
C SER A 84 9.67 20.80 -1.66
N VAL A 85 9.66 19.65 -0.97
CA VAL A 85 8.88 19.44 0.26
C VAL A 85 9.75 19.62 1.52
N PRO A 86 9.18 20.07 2.65
CA PRO A 86 9.92 20.24 3.90
C PRO A 86 10.39 18.89 4.47
N SER A 87 11.44 18.93 5.29
CA SER A 87 11.93 17.75 6.02
C SER A 87 10.82 17.10 6.85
N GLY A 88 10.78 15.77 6.86
CA GLY A 88 9.74 15.00 7.53
C GLY A 88 8.40 14.96 6.78
N PHE A 89 8.35 15.39 5.52
CA PHE A 89 7.17 15.27 4.68
C PHE A 89 6.65 13.82 4.64
N LYS A 90 5.36 13.68 4.91
CA LYS A 90 4.55 12.49 4.72
C LYS A 90 3.27 12.93 4.04
N GLY A 91 2.88 12.24 2.98
CA GLY A 91 1.79 12.69 2.14
C GLY A 91 1.80 12.03 0.78
N SER A 92 1.22 12.72 -0.18
CA SER A 92 1.00 12.26 -1.55
C SER A 92 1.41 13.32 -2.56
N ALA A 93 1.49 12.90 -3.82
CA ALA A 93 1.72 13.78 -4.95
C ALA A 93 0.62 13.58 -6.00
N VAL A 94 0.20 14.67 -6.64
CA VAL A 94 -0.66 14.66 -7.83
C VAL A 94 0.15 15.20 -8.99
N ILE A 95 0.22 14.43 -10.08
CA ILE A 95 0.96 14.78 -11.29
C ILE A 95 -0.05 15.09 -12.38
N THR A 96 -0.01 16.32 -12.90
CA THR A 96 -0.82 16.75 -14.04
C THR A 96 0.08 17.10 -15.23
N SER A 97 -0.40 16.84 -16.44
CA SER A 97 0.33 17.18 -17.66
C SER A 97 -0.62 17.49 -18.81
N ASN A 98 -0.16 18.31 -19.75
CA ASN A 98 -0.85 18.56 -21.02
C ASN A 98 -0.62 17.47 -22.08
N GLN A 99 0.25 16.49 -21.80
CA GLN A 99 0.48 15.31 -22.65
C GLN A 99 0.36 14.04 -21.81
N PRO A 100 0.11 12.87 -22.42
CA PRO A 100 0.14 11.59 -21.71
C PRO A 100 1.49 11.35 -21.03
N VAL A 101 1.46 11.07 -19.73
CA VAL A 101 2.64 10.71 -18.94
C VAL A 101 2.43 9.40 -18.19
N ALA A 102 3.51 8.66 -17.97
CA ALA A 102 3.57 7.59 -16.98
C ALA A 102 4.42 8.06 -15.80
N ALA A 103 4.13 7.55 -14.60
CA ALA A 103 4.95 7.80 -13.44
C ALA A 103 5.14 6.54 -12.60
N ILE A 104 6.25 6.49 -11.87
CA ILE A 104 6.47 5.51 -10.80
C ILE A 104 6.92 6.25 -9.54
N THR A 105 6.59 5.66 -8.38
CA THR A 105 7.10 6.09 -7.08
C THR A 105 8.05 5.02 -6.57
N ASN A 106 9.26 5.43 -6.22
CA ASN A 106 10.24 4.58 -5.56
C ASN A 106 10.29 4.93 -4.08
N LEU A 107 10.24 3.93 -3.20
CA LEU A 107 10.37 4.08 -1.76
C LEU A 107 11.65 3.40 -1.30
N LEU A 108 12.51 4.17 -0.65
CA LEU A 108 13.76 3.68 -0.07
C LEU A 108 13.67 3.74 1.46
N GLY A 109 14.00 2.63 2.12
CA GLY A 109 14.12 2.56 3.57
C GLY A 109 15.58 2.46 4.00
N ASN A 110 15.96 3.15 5.08
CA ASN A 110 17.30 3.14 5.69
C ASN A 110 18.43 3.29 4.65
N ASN A 111 18.42 4.38 3.88
CA ASN A 111 19.41 4.68 2.83
C ASN A 111 19.55 3.57 1.76
N GLY A 112 18.43 2.95 1.37
CA GLY A 112 18.38 1.97 0.28
C GLY A 112 18.59 0.51 0.72
N ALA A 113 18.72 0.24 2.02
CA ALA A 113 18.69 -1.14 2.54
C ALA A 113 17.34 -1.83 2.29
N TYR A 114 16.29 -1.03 2.12
CA TYR A 114 14.97 -1.44 1.64
C TYR A 114 14.66 -0.63 0.40
N ALA A 115 14.14 -1.26 -0.65
CA ALA A 115 13.74 -0.57 -1.87
C ALA A 115 12.53 -1.26 -2.49
N GLY A 116 11.52 -0.47 -2.85
CA GLY A 116 10.35 -0.91 -3.58
C GLY A 116 9.90 0.15 -4.56
N SER A 117 9.12 -0.26 -5.56
CA SER A 117 8.56 0.62 -6.57
C SER A 117 7.09 0.30 -6.79
N ALA A 118 6.29 1.32 -7.06
CA ALA A 118 4.87 1.23 -7.37
C ALA A 118 4.52 2.20 -8.50
N THR A 119 3.42 1.91 -9.20
CA THR A 119 2.99 2.71 -10.34
C THR A 119 2.32 4.00 -9.86
N GLY A 120 2.46 5.08 -10.63
CA GLY A 120 1.55 6.22 -10.53
C GLY A 120 0.17 5.80 -11.04
N LEU A 121 -0.85 5.94 -10.20
CA LEU A 121 -2.20 5.49 -10.51
C LEU A 121 -3.02 6.60 -11.17
N THR A 122 -3.60 6.30 -12.33
CA THR A 122 -4.27 7.27 -13.21
C THR A 122 -5.78 7.36 -13.01
N ALA A 123 -6.39 6.40 -12.33
CA ALA A 123 -7.81 6.37 -12.02
C ALA A 123 -8.06 5.83 -10.61
N GLY A 124 -8.88 6.54 -9.84
CA GLY A 124 -9.35 6.08 -8.55
C GLY A 124 -10.61 5.21 -8.66
N SER A 125 -10.93 4.49 -7.58
CA SER A 125 -12.15 3.70 -7.43
C SER A 125 -12.80 3.96 -6.07
N THR A 126 -14.13 3.89 -6.01
CA THR A 126 -14.88 3.90 -4.74
C THR A 126 -14.85 2.55 -4.03
N ASN A 127 -14.30 1.51 -4.67
CA ASN A 127 -14.03 0.20 -4.08
C ASN A 127 -12.60 -0.24 -4.44
N VAL A 128 -11.75 -0.43 -3.45
CA VAL A 128 -10.35 -0.85 -3.65
C VAL A 128 -10.09 -2.12 -2.83
N GLY A 129 -9.60 -3.17 -3.49
CA GLY A 129 -9.19 -4.42 -2.88
C GLY A 129 -7.68 -4.48 -2.68
N LEU A 130 -7.25 -4.90 -1.49
CA LEU A 130 -5.85 -5.13 -1.13
C LEU A 130 -5.68 -6.62 -0.77
N PRO A 131 -5.22 -7.47 -1.70
CA PRO A 131 -5.26 -8.92 -1.52
C PRO A 131 -4.30 -9.45 -0.45
N LEU A 132 -3.33 -8.66 0.00
CA LEU A 132 -2.37 -9.08 1.02
C LEU A 132 -2.11 -7.99 2.04
N ILE A 133 -2.54 -8.24 3.26
CA ILE A 133 -2.28 -7.44 4.46
C ILE A 133 -1.66 -8.37 5.49
N MET A 134 -0.60 -7.89 6.16
CA MET A 134 0.11 -8.66 7.17
C MET A 134 0.36 -7.88 8.45
N ARG A 135 0.24 -8.58 9.57
CA ARG A 135 0.77 -8.16 10.87
C ARG A 135 1.55 -9.31 11.46
N GLY A 136 2.74 -9.06 12.00
CA GLY A 136 3.50 -10.03 12.78
C GLY A 136 3.81 -11.37 12.08
N ASN A 137 3.75 -11.43 10.75
CA ASN A 137 3.88 -12.68 10.02
C ASN A 137 5.36 -13.02 9.79
N SER A 138 5.99 -13.75 10.70
CA SER A 138 7.42 -14.13 10.60
C SER A 138 8.34 -12.91 10.38
N GLY A 139 7.99 -11.77 11.01
CA GLY A 139 8.71 -10.50 10.87
C GLY A 139 8.28 -9.62 9.69
N PHE A 140 7.24 -10.01 8.96
CA PHE A 140 6.59 -9.15 7.96
C PHE A 140 5.40 -8.40 8.55
N ASN A 141 5.32 -7.12 8.21
CA ASN A 141 4.15 -6.26 8.45
C ASN A 141 3.83 -5.49 7.17
N THR A 142 2.58 -5.05 7.02
CA THR A 142 2.18 -4.10 5.98
C THR A 142 1.88 -2.74 6.57
N PHE A 143 2.12 -1.72 5.75
CA PHE A 143 1.39 -0.47 5.83
C PHE A 143 0.88 -0.15 4.43
N PHE A 144 -0.17 0.66 4.35
CA PHE A 144 -0.66 1.15 3.07
C PHE A 144 -1.10 2.59 3.15
N SER A 145 -0.95 3.31 2.06
CA SER A 145 -1.41 4.69 1.92
C SER A 145 -2.62 4.73 0.99
N VAL A 146 -3.63 5.52 1.36
CA VAL A 146 -4.85 5.78 0.60
C VAL A 146 -4.87 7.26 0.25
N GLN A 147 -5.00 7.59 -1.03
CA GLN A 147 -5.11 8.96 -1.52
C GLN A 147 -6.51 9.20 -2.08
N ASN A 148 -7.08 10.37 -1.77
CA ASN A 148 -8.31 10.82 -2.37
C ASN A 148 -8.03 11.39 -3.77
N ALA A 149 -8.46 10.67 -4.80
CA ALA A 149 -8.36 11.07 -6.20
C ALA A 149 -9.61 11.83 -6.70
N GLY A 150 -10.60 12.05 -5.82
CA GLY A 150 -11.78 12.85 -6.08
C GLY A 150 -11.58 14.35 -5.85
N THR A 151 -12.66 15.11 -6.02
CA THR A 151 -12.66 16.58 -5.95
C THR A 151 -13.34 17.12 -4.70
N ALA A 152 -13.92 16.25 -3.86
CA ALA A 152 -14.51 16.58 -2.57
C ALA A 152 -13.87 15.75 -1.45
N PRO A 153 -14.01 16.13 -0.16
CA PRO A 153 -13.57 15.30 0.94
C PRO A 153 -14.15 13.89 0.86
N ALA A 154 -13.29 12.88 0.99
CA ALA A 154 -13.64 11.47 0.89
C ALA A 154 -13.87 10.87 2.28
N THR A 155 -15.06 10.31 2.52
CA THR A 155 -15.31 9.42 3.66
C THR A 155 -14.79 8.03 3.31
N VAL A 156 -13.76 7.55 4.01
CA VAL A 156 -13.08 6.29 3.73
C VAL A 156 -13.37 5.27 4.83
N ASN A 157 -13.87 4.11 4.43
CA ASN A 157 -14.13 2.96 5.31
C ASN A 157 -13.21 1.81 4.91
N ILE A 158 -12.58 1.17 5.89
CA ILE A 158 -11.64 0.06 5.70
C ILE A 158 -12.10 -1.14 6.53
N SER A 159 -12.22 -2.29 5.88
CA SER A 159 -12.49 -3.57 6.53
C SER A 159 -11.38 -4.56 6.22
N TYR A 160 -10.86 -5.23 7.24
CA TYR A 160 -9.93 -6.34 7.14
C TYR A 160 -10.67 -7.67 7.28
N THR A 161 -10.37 -8.59 6.37
CA THR A 161 -10.90 -9.95 6.39
C THR A 161 -9.73 -10.93 6.56
N PRO A 162 -9.70 -11.73 7.63
CA PRO A 162 -8.64 -12.71 7.82
C PRO A 162 -8.74 -13.79 6.74
N GLY A 163 -7.58 -14.23 6.26
CA GLY A 163 -7.44 -15.43 5.44
C GLY A 163 -6.98 -16.57 6.32
N SER A 164 -5.68 -16.82 6.37
CA SER A 164 -5.11 -17.93 7.14
C SER A 164 -4.89 -17.64 8.63
N ASP A 165 -4.92 -16.38 9.07
CA ASP A 165 -4.63 -15.99 10.45
C ASP A 165 -5.18 -14.58 10.78
N GLY A 166 -5.41 -14.33 12.06
CA GLY A 166 -5.84 -13.03 12.60
C GLY A 166 -7.36 -12.85 12.77
N ASN A 167 -7.75 -11.66 13.23
CA ASN A 167 -9.14 -11.29 13.50
C ASN A 167 -9.68 -10.34 12.42
N PRO A 168 -10.99 -10.40 12.08
CA PRO A 168 -11.62 -9.37 11.28
C PRO A 168 -11.69 -8.05 12.04
N LEU A 169 -11.57 -6.93 11.32
CA LEU A 169 -11.59 -5.59 11.92
C LEU A 169 -12.17 -4.57 10.93
N ASN A 170 -13.00 -3.67 11.42
CA ASN A 170 -13.38 -2.45 10.70
C ASN A 170 -12.70 -1.26 11.37
N GLU A 171 -11.97 -0.48 10.59
CA GLU A 171 -11.41 0.79 11.09
C GLU A 171 -12.54 1.81 11.28
N PRO A 172 -12.38 2.76 12.22
CA PRO A 172 -13.20 3.96 12.22
C PRO A 172 -13.10 4.67 10.87
N ALA A 173 -14.22 5.18 10.38
CA ALA A 173 -14.23 5.98 9.16
C ALA A 173 -13.33 7.21 9.30
N VAL A 174 -12.63 7.56 8.23
CA VAL A 174 -11.75 8.74 8.19
C VAL A 174 -12.13 9.63 7.01
N THR A 175 -11.95 10.93 7.16
CA THR A 175 -12.11 11.89 6.07
C THR A 175 -10.75 12.23 5.49
N ILE A 176 -10.61 12.20 4.17
CA ILE A 176 -9.39 12.59 3.44
C ILE A 176 -9.73 13.70 2.45
N ALA A 177 -9.08 14.86 2.56
CA ALA A 177 -9.28 15.98 1.62
C ALA A 177 -8.82 15.62 0.19
N PRO A 178 -9.37 16.27 -0.86
CA PRO A 178 -8.92 16.09 -2.24
C PRO A 178 -7.40 16.19 -2.41
N GLY A 179 -6.81 15.26 -3.15
CA GLY A 179 -5.37 15.20 -3.41
C GLY A 179 -4.53 14.68 -2.22
N ALA A 180 -5.02 14.78 -0.99
CA ALA A 180 -4.35 14.32 0.22
C ALA A 180 -4.43 12.81 0.41
N SER A 181 -3.64 12.30 1.36
CA SER A 181 -3.57 10.87 1.66
C SER A 181 -3.53 10.57 3.15
N ARG A 182 -3.78 9.31 3.49
CA ARG A 182 -3.59 8.76 4.84
C ARG A 182 -2.97 7.37 4.79
N THR A 183 -2.05 7.12 5.72
CA THR A 183 -1.32 5.86 5.87
C THR A 183 -1.85 5.09 7.06
N PHE A 184 -2.05 3.78 6.85
CA PHE A 184 -2.53 2.83 7.83
C PHE A 184 -1.45 1.79 8.06
N ASP A 185 -0.93 1.74 9.28
CA ASP A 185 0.12 0.80 9.70
C ASP A 185 -0.51 -0.37 10.47
N GLN A 186 -0.48 -1.57 9.89
CA GLN A 186 -1.08 -2.76 10.53
C GLN A 186 -0.22 -3.29 11.67
N GLY A 187 1.09 -2.98 11.71
CA GLY A 187 1.93 -3.30 12.86
C GLY A 187 1.40 -2.66 14.15
N ALA A 188 0.81 -1.46 14.03
CA ALA A 188 0.22 -0.68 15.11
C ALA A 188 -1.27 -0.99 15.38
N ARG A 189 -1.80 -2.11 14.87
CA ARG A 189 -3.20 -2.54 15.04
C ARG A 189 -3.30 -3.87 15.80
N PRO A 190 -3.16 -3.86 17.15
CA PRO A 190 -3.27 -5.07 17.96
C PRO A 190 -4.60 -5.83 17.81
N GLU A 191 -5.67 -5.14 17.40
CA GLU A 191 -7.00 -5.69 17.18
C GLU A 191 -7.01 -6.77 16.09
N LEU A 192 -6.06 -6.72 15.14
CA LEU A 192 -5.88 -7.74 14.11
C LEU A 192 -5.36 -9.09 14.66
N GLY A 193 -5.00 -9.15 15.95
CA GLY A 193 -4.35 -10.31 16.58
C GLY A 193 -2.84 -10.31 16.30
N ASP A 194 -2.05 -11.01 17.14
CA ASP A 194 -0.57 -10.99 17.11
C ASP A 194 0.04 -11.34 15.75
N LYS A 195 -0.70 -12.09 14.95
CA LYS A 195 -0.42 -12.37 13.56
C LYS A 195 -1.69 -12.16 12.74
N PHE A 196 -1.55 -11.54 11.57
CA PHE A 196 -2.63 -11.38 10.61
C PHE A 196 -2.09 -11.70 9.22
N ILE A 197 -2.84 -12.49 8.46
CA ILE A 197 -2.61 -12.73 7.03
C ILE A 197 -3.99 -12.77 6.37
N GLY A 198 -4.29 -11.75 5.57
CA GLY A 198 -5.58 -11.64 4.92
C GLY A 198 -5.60 -10.50 3.93
N SER A 199 -6.75 -9.88 3.77
CA SER A 199 -6.96 -8.78 2.84
C SER A 199 -7.67 -7.61 3.48
N ALA A 200 -7.59 -6.45 2.82
CA ALA A 200 -8.44 -5.30 3.12
C ALA A 200 -9.38 -5.00 1.94
N SER A 201 -10.52 -4.41 2.27
CA SER A 201 -11.41 -3.74 1.33
C SER A 201 -11.61 -2.30 1.78
N ILE A 202 -11.45 -1.37 0.85
CA ILE A 202 -11.60 0.06 1.07
C ILE A 202 -12.79 0.54 0.28
N THR A 203 -13.69 1.29 0.92
CA THR A 203 -14.84 1.91 0.26
C THR A 203 -14.91 3.40 0.56
N SER A 204 -15.42 4.18 -0.40
CA SER A 204 -15.56 5.62 -0.25
C SER A 204 -16.66 6.23 -1.11
N ASP A 205 -17.11 7.42 -0.73
CA ASP A 205 -17.98 8.31 -1.50
C ASP A 205 -17.22 9.09 -2.59
N GLN A 206 -15.89 8.99 -2.66
CA GLN A 206 -15.04 9.57 -3.71
C GLN A 206 -14.07 8.52 -4.28
N PRO A 207 -13.56 8.70 -5.51
CA PRO A 207 -12.53 7.83 -6.06
C PRO A 207 -11.25 7.85 -5.21
N LEU A 208 -10.73 6.67 -4.87
CA LEU A 208 -9.49 6.48 -4.13
C LEU A 208 -8.45 5.73 -4.97
N VAL A 209 -7.19 6.03 -4.72
CA VAL A 209 -6.06 5.16 -5.10
C VAL A 209 -5.35 4.70 -3.83
N ALA A 210 -4.75 3.51 -3.86
CA ALA A 210 -4.04 2.97 -2.71
C ALA A 210 -2.76 2.26 -3.14
N MET A 211 -1.80 2.22 -2.23
CA MET A 211 -0.51 1.55 -2.42
C MET A 211 -0.13 0.85 -1.12
N VAL A 212 0.26 -0.41 -1.22
CA VAL A 212 0.66 -1.25 -0.08
C VAL A 212 2.17 -1.44 -0.10
N SER A 213 2.76 -1.42 1.09
CA SER A 213 4.15 -1.75 1.35
C SER A 213 4.22 -2.90 2.35
N GLN A 214 4.70 -4.04 1.89
CA GLN A 214 5.02 -5.21 2.72
C GLN A 214 6.49 -5.15 3.10
N VAL A 215 6.76 -5.13 4.40
CA VAL A 215 8.11 -4.93 4.94
C VAL A 215 8.48 -6.10 5.83
N GLY A 216 9.54 -6.81 5.47
CA GLY A 216 10.16 -7.80 6.33
C GLY A 216 11.35 -7.18 7.05
N THR A 217 11.41 -7.24 8.39
CA THR A 217 12.47 -6.55 9.16
C THR A 217 13.41 -7.49 9.92
N THR A 218 13.13 -8.79 9.91
CA THR A 218 13.88 -9.80 10.68
C THR A 218 14.80 -10.63 9.77
N VAL A 219 14.37 -11.84 9.40
CA VAL A 219 15.13 -12.81 8.60
C VAL A 219 15.26 -12.34 7.16
N PHE A 220 14.16 -11.86 6.58
CA PHE A 220 14.10 -11.37 5.20
C PHE A 220 13.92 -9.85 5.20
N LYS A 221 15.04 -9.11 5.11
CA LYS A 221 15.01 -7.66 4.98
C LYS A 221 14.59 -7.27 3.57
N SER A 222 13.34 -6.86 3.41
CA SER A 222 12.76 -6.56 2.10
C SER A 222 11.63 -5.53 2.19
N LEU A 223 11.43 -4.80 1.09
CA LEU A 223 10.29 -3.92 0.87
C LEU A 223 9.68 -4.31 -0.46
N LEU A 224 8.48 -4.89 -0.41
CA LEU A 224 7.69 -5.25 -1.58
C LEU A 224 6.50 -4.32 -1.65
N MET A 225 6.15 -3.85 -2.85
CA MET A 225 5.08 -2.87 -3.04
C MET A 225 4.14 -3.33 -4.13
N TYR A 226 2.87 -2.98 -3.98
CA TYR A 226 1.84 -3.20 -5.00
C TYR A 226 0.74 -2.16 -4.90
N ASP A 227 0.04 -1.96 -6.02
CA ASP A 227 -1.05 -1.00 -6.16
C ASP A 227 -2.40 -1.63 -5.75
N GLY A 228 -3.28 -0.83 -5.16
CA GLY A 228 -4.64 -1.26 -4.84
C GLY A 228 -5.46 -1.56 -6.10
N PHE A 229 -6.29 -2.60 -6.04
CA PHE A 229 -7.07 -3.07 -7.20
C PHE A 229 -8.46 -2.45 -7.21
N SER A 230 -8.84 -1.78 -8.30
CA SER A 230 -10.18 -1.19 -8.48
C SER A 230 -11.27 -2.19 -8.85
N GLY A 231 -10.90 -3.44 -9.16
CA GLY A 231 -11.80 -4.50 -9.55
C GLY A 231 -11.10 -5.85 -9.62
N GLY A 232 -11.88 -6.91 -9.86
CA GLY A 232 -11.38 -8.27 -10.06
C GLY A 232 -11.44 -8.70 -11.52
N SER A 233 -10.80 -9.83 -11.82
CA SER A 233 -10.91 -10.53 -13.10
C SER A 233 -11.18 -12.01 -12.84
N THR A 234 -11.87 -12.67 -13.76
CA THR A 234 -12.05 -14.14 -13.76
C THR A 234 -10.88 -14.89 -14.38
N SER A 235 -9.94 -14.17 -15.00
CA SER A 235 -8.71 -14.71 -15.56
C SER A 235 -7.56 -13.71 -15.39
N ILE A 236 -6.49 -14.14 -14.71
CA ILE A 236 -5.31 -13.31 -14.39
C ILE A 236 -4.06 -14.05 -14.82
N SER A 237 -3.16 -13.37 -15.52
CA SER A 237 -1.85 -13.89 -15.88
C SER A 237 -0.78 -13.45 -14.88
N ALA A 238 -0.03 -14.40 -14.33
CA ALA A 238 1.17 -14.17 -13.55
C ALA A 238 2.38 -14.61 -14.41
N PRO A 239 3.04 -13.68 -15.11
CA PRO A 239 4.03 -14.02 -16.14
C PRO A 239 5.31 -14.66 -15.59
N LEU A 240 5.58 -14.51 -14.30
CA LEU A 240 6.73 -15.11 -13.64
C LEU A 240 6.34 -15.71 -12.29
N ILE A 241 6.55 -17.01 -12.17
CA ILE A 241 6.47 -17.82 -10.96
C ILE A 241 7.78 -18.58 -10.84
N MET A 242 8.37 -18.57 -9.64
CA MET A 242 9.59 -19.28 -9.35
C MET A 242 9.45 -20.15 -8.10
N ALA A 243 10.19 -21.25 -8.09
CA ALA A 243 10.40 -22.10 -6.93
C ALA A 243 11.85 -22.59 -6.94
N ASN A 244 12.53 -22.53 -5.78
CA ASN A 244 13.91 -23.00 -5.59
C ASN A 244 14.88 -22.60 -6.72
N ASN A 245 14.73 -21.40 -7.28
CA ASN A 245 15.64 -20.86 -8.29
C ASN A 245 16.69 -20.02 -7.58
N ASN A 246 17.84 -20.61 -7.22
CA ASN A 246 18.86 -19.98 -6.37
C ASN A 246 18.30 -19.45 -5.04
N GLY A 247 17.35 -20.20 -4.44
CA GLY A 247 16.69 -19.82 -3.19
C GLY A 247 15.52 -18.84 -3.34
N PHE A 248 15.28 -18.29 -4.54
CA PHE A 248 14.11 -17.45 -4.81
C PHE A 248 12.85 -18.30 -5.03
N PHE A 249 11.73 -17.79 -4.55
CA PHE A 249 10.40 -18.36 -4.72
C PHE A 249 9.36 -17.24 -4.83
N THR A 250 8.20 -17.59 -5.39
CA THR A 250 7.06 -16.69 -5.50
C THR A 250 6.06 -16.92 -4.36
N GLY A 251 5.43 -15.83 -3.94
CA GLY A 251 4.19 -15.84 -3.15
C GLY A 251 3.07 -15.23 -4.00
N LEU A 252 1.90 -15.87 -4.03
CA LEU A 252 0.69 -15.39 -4.69
C LEU A 252 -0.38 -15.15 -3.63
N SER A 253 -0.91 -13.94 -3.54
CA SER A 253 -2.11 -13.67 -2.75
C SER A 253 -3.28 -13.33 -3.68
N ILE A 254 -4.41 -14.00 -3.48
CA ILE A 254 -5.59 -13.87 -4.33
C ILE A 254 -6.77 -13.54 -3.45
N GLN A 255 -7.49 -12.47 -3.77
CA GLN A 255 -8.68 -12.04 -3.03
C GLN A 255 -9.94 -12.27 -3.86
N ASN A 256 -10.98 -12.79 -3.22
CA ASN A 256 -12.32 -12.78 -3.79
C ASN A 256 -12.99 -11.43 -3.54
N VAL A 257 -13.02 -10.58 -4.57
CA VAL A 257 -13.69 -9.27 -4.50
C VAL A 257 -15.19 -9.33 -4.78
N GLY A 258 -15.73 -10.51 -5.09
CA GLY A 258 -17.14 -10.76 -5.35
C GLY A 258 -17.98 -10.95 -4.09
N ALA A 259 -19.27 -11.24 -4.30
CA ALA A 259 -20.27 -11.40 -3.22
C ALA A 259 -20.59 -12.86 -2.87
N LYS A 260 -20.00 -13.84 -3.57
CA LYS A 260 -20.23 -15.27 -3.34
C LYS A 260 -18.92 -16.00 -3.14
N ALA A 261 -18.93 -17.07 -2.34
CA ALA A 261 -17.79 -17.97 -2.26
C ALA A 261 -17.43 -18.46 -3.67
N THR A 262 -16.14 -18.40 -4.01
CA THR A 262 -15.65 -18.60 -5.38
C THR A 262 -14.54 -19.63 -5.39
N ARG A 263 -14.58 -20.56 -6.35
CA ARG A 263 -13.49 -21.51 -6.57
C ARG A 263 -12.45 -20.83 -7.45
N VAL A 264 -11.23 -20.73 -6.95
CA VAL A 264 -10.08 -20.21 -7.68
C VAL A 264 -9.15 -21.35 -8.04
N THR A 265 -8.73 -21.42 -9.30
CA THR A 265 -7.75 -22.41 -9.78
C THR A 265 -6.53 -21.70 -10.36
N VAL A 266 -5.36 -22.05 -9.82
CA VAL A 266 -4.04 -21.62 -10.31
C VAL A 266 -3.45 -22.75 -11.14
N THR A 267 -3.25 -22.49 -12.43
CA THR A 267 -2.61 -23.42 -13.37
C THR A 267 -1.25 -22.89 -13.77
N TYR A 268 -0.23 -23.73 -13.68
CA TYR A 268 1.15 -23.34 -13.96
C TYR A 268 1.52 -23.65 -15.41
N GLY A 269 2.32 -22.77 -16.00
CA GLY A 269 2.89 -22.94 -17.33
C GLY A 269 4.05 -23.94 -17.36
N ALA A 270 4.61 -24.12 -18.54
CA ALA A 270 5.78 -24.99 -18.73
C ALA A 270 6.98 -24.50 -17.90
N ASN A 271 7.69 -25.44 -17.30
CA ASN A 271 8.93 -25.16 -16.59
C ASN A 271 10.08 -24.93 -17.57
N THR A 272 10.73 -23.77 -17.47
CA THR A 272 11.88 -23.36 -18.28
C THR A 272 13.21 -23.42 -17.51
N ALA A 273 13.21 -23.90 -16.26
CA ALA A 273 14.43 -24.02 -15.47
C ALA A 273 15.38 -25.10 -16.05
N PRO A 274 16.65 -24.77 -16.33
CA PRO A 274 17.62 -25.75 -16.84
C PRO A 274 17.75 -26.97 -15.91
N GLY A 275 17.69 -28.18 -16.50
CA GLY A 275 17.90 -29.42 -15.76
C GLY A 275 16.74 -29.86 -14.86
N SER A 276 15.60 -29.15 -14.85
CA SER A 276 14.41 -29.55 -14.10
C SER A 276 13.32 -30.09 -15.02
N SER A 277 12.81 -31.29 -14.71
CA SER A 277 11.63 -31.86 -15.36
C SER A 277 10.35 -31.67 -14.54
N PHE A 278 10.41 -30.90 -13.46
CA PHE A 278 9.29 -30.73 -12.55
C PHE A 278 8.13 -30.00 -13.23
N GLN A 279 6.94 -30.61 -13.18
CA GLN A 279 5.68 -30.06 -13.66
C GLN A 279 4.71 -29.95 -12.46
N PRO A 280 4.45 -28.75 -11.94
CA PRO A 280 3.57 -28.56 -10.80
C PRO A 280 2.11 -28.85 -11.16
N ALA A 281 1.40 -29.51 -10.24
CA ALA A 281 -0.04 -29.68 -10.34
C ALA A 281 -0.76 -28.34 -10.06
N SER A 282 -1.88 -28.12 -10.73
CA SER A 282 -2.75 -26.97 -10.44
C SER A 282 -3.21 -26.96 -8.99
N GLN A 283 -3.30 -25.78 -8.39
CA GLN A 283 -3.78 -25.57 -7.03
C GLN A 283 -5.16 -24.94 -7.05
N THR A 284 -6.01 -25.28 -6.08
CA THR A 284 -7.34 -24.68 -5.95
C THR A 284 -7.57 -24.16 -4.53
N LEU A 285 -8.21 -23.00 -4.44
CA LEU A 285 -8.71 -22.39 -3.20
C LEU A 285 -10.23 -22.18 -3.32
N ILE A 286 -10.96 -22.29 -2.20
CA ILE A 286 -12.31 -21.75 -2.08
C ILE A 286 -12.19 -20.50 -1.21
N LEU A 287 -12.55 -19.34 -1.75
CA LEU A 287 -12.45 -18.07 -1.06
C LEU A 287 -13.85 -17.50 -0.82
N ASN A 288 -14.20 -17.22 0.43
CA ASN A 288 -15.42 -16.49 0.77
C ASN A 288 -15.35 -15.03 0.29
N PRO A 289 -16.48 -14.30 0.24
CA PRO A 289 -16.46 -12.88 -0.11
C PRO A 289 -15.47 -12.11 0.75
N ARG A 290 -14.61 -11.32 0.09
CA ARG A 290 -13.55 -10.48 0.70
C ARG A 290 -12.39 -11.22 1.35
N GLU A 291 -12.42 -12.55 1.40
CA GLU A 291 -11.32 -13.38 1.87
C GLU A 291 -10.17 -13.41 0.84
N SER A 292 -8.94 -13.55 1.33
CA SER A 292 -7.78 -13.86 0.49
C SER A 292 -7.08 -15.14 0.90
N GLY A 293 -6.49 -15.81 -0.08
CA GLY A 293 -5.66 -17.00 0.11
C GLY A 293 -4.25 -16.77 -0.42
N ALA A 294 -3.25 -17.16 0.37
CA ALA A 294 -1.84 -17.07 0.00
C ALA A 294 -1.27 -18.45 -0.39
N LEU A 295 -0.61 -18.53 -1.55
CA LEU A 295 0.11 -19.69 -2.03
C LEU A 295 1.60 -19.37 -2.12
N ILE A 296 2.45 -20.17 -1.50
CA ILE A 296 3.91 -19.97 -1.50
C ILE A 296 4.58 -21.16 -2.21
N GLN A 297 5.46 -20.86 -3.16
CA GLN A 297 6.15 -21.86 -3.98
C GLN A 297 7.48 -22.34 -3.36
N ASN A 298 7.50 -22.67 -2.07
CA ASN A 298 8.70 -23.09 -1.34
C ASN A 298 8.55 -24.35 -0.46
N GLY A 299 7.39 -25.03 -0.52
CA GLY A 299 7.10 -26.24 0.24
C GLY A 299 6.15 -27.19 -0.50
N GLY A 300 5.73 -28.28 0.13
CA GLY A 300 4.81 -29.25 -0.49
C GLY A 300 5.36 -29.80 -1.82
N GLN A 301 4.59 -29.69 -2.91
CA GLN A 301 5.02 -30.14 -4.24
C GLN A 301 6.31 -29.45 -4.74
N TRP A 302 6.61 -28.27 -4.22
CA TRP A 302 7.78 -27.49 -4.62
C TRP A 302 9.05 -27.94 -3.90
N ALA A 303 8.97 -28.77 -2.84
CA ALA A 303 10.13 -29.10 -2.01
C ALA A 303 11.27 -29.75 -2.82
N GLY A 304 12.43 -29.08 -2.88
CA GLY A 304 13.60 -29.54 -3.61
C GLY A 304 13.46 -29.55 -5.14
N LYS A 305 12.42 -28.89 -5.69
CA LYS A 305 12.15 -28.83 -7.13
C LYS A 305 12.30 -27.41 -7.64
N THR A 306 13.18 -27.20 -8.62
CA THR A 306 13.33 -25.90 -9.27
C THR A 306 12.27 -25.70 -10.34
N PHE A 307 11.60 -24.55 -10.31
CA PHE A 307 10.62 -24.12 -11.30
C PHE A 307 10.87 -22.67 -11.69
N VAL A 308 10.81 -22.39 -12.98
CA VAL A 308 10.71 -21.04 -13.54
C VAL A 308 9.67 -21.13 -14.66
N GLY A 309 8.60 -20.36 -14.56
CA GLY A 309 7.51 -20.40 -15.55
C GLY A 309 6.48 -19.33 -15.24
N SER A 310 5.28 -19.48 -15.80
CA SER A 310 4.15 -18.58 -15.55
C SER A 310 3.04 -19.30 -14.77
N ALA A 311 2.00 -18.56 -14.39
CA ALA A 311 0.72 -19.13 -13.98
C ALA A 311 -0.46 -18.35 -14.57
N THR A 312 -1.58 -19.04 -14.72
CA THR A 312 -2.89 -18.45 -14.98
C THR A 312 -3.82 -18.76 -13.81
N ILE A 313 -4.42 -17.73 -13.24
CA ILE A 313 -5.40 -17.82 -12.17
C ILE A 313 -6.78 -17.63 -12.79
N THR A 314 -7.68 -18.59 -12.58
CA THR A 314 -9.07 -18.55 -13.07
C THR A 314 -10.06 -18.71 -11.93
N SER A 315 -11.26 -18.16 -12.08
CA SER A 315 -12.34 -18.36 -11.12
C SER A 315 -13.66 -18.79 -11.78
N ALA A 316 -14.41 -19.63 -11.06
CA ALA A 316 -15.73 -20.14 -11.43
C ALA A 316 -16.66 -20.21 -10.20
#